data_AF-A0A831Z6P1-F1
#
_entry.id   AF-A0A831Z6P1-F1
#
_cell.length_a   1.000
_cell.length_b   1.000
_cell.length_c   1.000
_cell.angle_alpha   90.00
_cell.angle_beta   90.00
_cell.angle_gamma   90.00
#
_symmetry.space_group_name_H-M   'P 1'
#
loop_
_entity.id
_entity.type
_entity.pdbx_description
1 polymer ?
#
loop_
_entity_poly.entity_id
_entity_poly.type
_entity_poly.pdbx_seq_one_letter_code
_entity_poly.pdbx_strand_id
1 'polypeptide(L)'
;MLGFSFSPDEELVEAELRQLWEEGFDVSGLHDELRRVGPRYFLSDLILLRDLLPRRRGYGYVEPTSIEGILEARPKGWHYTPEAISSGEIREKVLGGWVGRVVGCMLGKPVEGWSRKKIKDRLLKVGEYPLNYYFPSSAFTEEELASRRELVREEIREAARDDDVDYTILNLLVYEEHGPDFTAFDVADAWLRLLPYMQVYTAERATYRNLILGLKPPATAVFLNPYREWIGAQIRADLWGYVNPCKPERAATMAYRDACISHVKNGVYGEMFVAACIAAAFSADDLVSVVRTGLSQIPADSRYAEAVRHVIKMYRREL
;
A
#
# COMPACT_ATOMS: atom_id res chain seq x y z
N MET A 1 -30.50 6.76 -30.06
CA MET A 1 -30.25 6.55 -28.62
C MET A 1 -29.08 5.57 -28.53
N LEU A 2 -27.85 6.07 -28.43
CA LEU A 2 -26.67 5.22 -28.30
C LEU A 2 -26.71 4.62 -26.89
N GLY A 3 -27.23 3.40 -26.79
CA GLY A 3 -27.21 2.63 -25.56
C GLY A 3 -25.77 2.23 -25.25
N PHE A 4 -25.07 3.05 -24.49
CA PHE A 4 -23.84 2.63 -23.83
C PHE A 4 -24.22 1.58 -22.79
N SER A 5 -24.23 0.32 -23.22
CA SER A 5 -24.22 -0.83 -22.32
C SER A 5 -22.83 -0.90 -21.70
N PHE A 6 -22.67 -0.36 -20.49
CA PHE A 6 -21.55 -0.76 -19.62
C PHE A 6 -21.83 -2.22 -19.24
N SER A 7 -21.22 -3.17 -19.96
CA SER A 7 -21.06 -4.51 -19.40
C SER A 7 -20.16 -4.34 -18.17
N PRO A 8 -20.55 -4.81 -16.98
CA PRO A 8 -19.59 -4.88 -15.88
C PRO A 8 -18.41 -5.73 -16.35
N ASP A 9 -17.22 -5.24 -16.08
CA ASP A 9 -16.00 -6.01 -16.23
C ASP A 9 -16.11 -7.19 -15.24
N GLU A 10 -16.25 -8.42 -15.75
CA GLU A 10 -16.36 -9.63 -14.92
C GLU A 10 -15.21 -9.69 -13.91
N GLU A 11 -14.05 -9.13 -14.27
CA GLU A 11 -12.87 -9.02 -13.42
C GLU A 11 -13.11 -8.15 -12.17
N LEU A 12 -13.85 -7.03 -12.30
CA LEU A 12 -14.14 -6.15 -11.16
C LEU A 12 -15.12 -6.78 -10.18
N VAL A 13 -16.09 -7.55 -10.68
CA VAL A 13 -17.04 -8.30 -9.83
C VAL A 13 -16.30 -9.39 -9.07
N GLU A 14 -15.43 -10.15 -9.74
CA GLU A 14 -14.61 -11.18 -9.10
C GLU A 14 -13.67 -10.59 -8.05
N ALA A 15 -13.05 -9.45 -8.34
CA ALA A 15 -12.20 -8.73 -7.39
C ALA A 15 -12.98 -8.29 -6.15
N GLU A 16 -14.21 -7.77 -6.31
CA GLU A 16 -15.05 -7.36 -5.18
C GLU A 16 -15.48 -8.56 -4.32
N LEU A 17 -15.88 -9.67 -4.94
CA LEU A 17 -16.25 -10.89 -4.19
C LEU A 17 -15.06 -11.43 -3.38
N ARG A 18 -13.86 -11.40 -3.96
CA ARG A 18 -12.63 -11.76 -3.25
C ARG A 18 -12.37 -10.81 -2.07
N GLN A 19 -12.43 -9.51 -2.31
CA GLN A 19 -12.21 -8.49 -1.28
C GLN A 19 -13.22 -8.66 -0.11
N LEU A 20 -14.49 -8.92 -0.41
CA LEU A 20 -15.52 -9.20 0.60
C LEU A 20 -15.23 -10.47 1.41
N TRP A 21 -14.82 -11.55 0.73
CA TRP A 21 -14.45 -12.80 1.39
C TRP A 21 -13.24 -12.62 2.32
N GLU A 22 -12.23 -11.87 1.88
CA GLU A 22 -11.05 -11.51 2.67
C GLU A 22 -11.44 -10.64 3.88
N GLU A 23 -12.37 -9.71 3.69
CA GLU A 23 -13.00 -8.90 4.75
C GLU A 23 -13.91 -9.70 5.69
N GLY A 24 -14.07 -11.01 5.48
CA GLY A 24 -14.80 -11.90 6.38
C GLY A 24 -16.29 -11.94 6.16
N PHE A 25 -16.78 -11.46 5.01
CA PHE A 25 -18.16 -11.70 4.61
C PHE A 25 -18.32 -13.11 4.08
N ASP A 26 -19.49 -13.70 4.33
CA ASP A 26 -19.89 -14.94 3.69
C ASP A 26 -20.49 -14.61 2.32
N VAL A 27 -19.71 -14.87 1.28
CA VAL A 27 -20.09 -14.67 -0.13
C VAL A 27 -20.60 -15.97 -0.77
N SER A 28 -20.81 -17.02 0.03
CA SER A 28 -21.29 -18.32 -0.46
C SER A 28 -22.65 -18.16 -1.16
N GLY A 29 -22.74 -18.61 -2.41
CA GLY A 29 -23.95 -18.49 -3.22
C GLY A 29 -24.05 -17.22 -4.06
N LEU A 30 -23.27 -16.16 -3.77
CA LEU A 30 -23.27 -14.94 -4.59
C LEU A 30 -22.70 -15.18 -6.00
N HIS A 31 -21.64 -15.99 -6.12
CA HIS A 31 -21.09 -16.37 -7.43
C HIS A 31 -22.13 -17.03 -8.34
N ASP A 32 -22.94 -17.94 -7.80
CA ASP A 32 -23.96 -18.65 -8.57
C ASP A 32 -25.16 -17.76 -8.86
N GLU A 33 -25.52 -16.89 -7.92
CA GLU A 33 -26.61 -15.92 -8.10
C GLU A 33 -26.25 -14.86 -9.16
N LEU A 34 -25.05 -14.29 -9.12
CA LEU A 34 -24.56 -13.34 -10.12
C LEU A 34 -24.47 -13.97 -11.51
N ARG A 35 -23.97 -15.22 -11.61
CA ARG A 35 -23.95 -15.97 -12.88
C ARG A 35 -25.37 -16.27 -13.40
N ARG A 36 -26.33 -16.56 -12.52
CA ARG A 36 -27.71 -16.89 -12.88
C ARG A 36 -28.52 -15.68 -13.36
N VAL A 37 -28.31 -14.51 -12.77
CA VAL A 37 -29.09 -13.29 -13.10
C VAL A 37 -28.50 -12.54 -14.31
N GLY A 38 -27.26 -12.86 -14.70
CA GLY A 38 -26.59 -12.27 -15.87
C GLY A 38 -26.17 -10.81 -15.61
N PRO A 39 -25.79 -10.04 -16.65
CA PRO A 39 -25.20 -8.70 -16.53
C PRO A 39 -26.18 -7.61 -16.02
N ARG A 40 -27.29 -8.00 -15.39
CA ARG A 40 -28.31 -7.09 -14.82
C ARG A 40 -27.91 -6.50 -13.47
N TYR A 41 -26.90 -7.05 -12.78
CA TYR A 41 -26.34 -6.42 -11.59
C TYR A 41 -25.16 -5.55 -11.96
N PHE A 42 -25.25 -4.28 -11.58
CA PHE A 42 -24.13 -3.36 -11.59
C PHE A 42 -23.26 -3.66 -10.35
N LEU A 43 -21.95 -3.45 -10.44
CA LEU A 43 -21.06 -3.51 -9.26
C LEU A 43 -21.55 -2.60 -8.12
N SER A 44 -22.35 -1.57 -8.43
CA SER A 44 -23.05 -0.74 -7.44
C SER A 44 -24.05 -1.52 -6.58
N ASP A 45 -24.70 -2.55 -7.13
CA ASP A 45 -25.64 -3.38 -6.38
C ASP A 45 -24.91 -4.24 -5.35
N LEU A 46 -23.73 -4.77 -5.69
CA LEU A 46 -22.88 -5.49 -4.71
C LEU A 46 -22.42 -4.59 -3.57
N ILE A 47 -22.13 -3.32 -3.85
CA ILE A 47 -21.77 -2.33 -2.82
C ILE A 47 -22.96 -2.05 -1.90
N LEU A 48 -24.16 -1.91 -2.47
CA LEU A 48 -25.39 -1.72 -1.67
C LEU A 48 -25.73 -2.95 -0.84
N LEU A 49 -25.46 -4.15 -1.37
CA LEU A 49 -25.74 -5.42 -0.71
C LEU A 49 -24.67 -5.82 0.31
N ARG A 50 -23.46 -5.24 0.24
CA ARG A 50 -22.35 -5.53 1.16
C ARG A 50 -22.79 -5.50 2.62
N ASP A 51 -23.47 -4.44 3.01
CA ASP A 51 -23.85 -4.22 4.42
C ASP A 51 -24.97 -5.18 4.88
N LEU A 52 -25.57 -5.93 3.95
CA LEU A 52 -26.55 -7.00 4.22
C LEU A 52 -25.89 -8.39 4.28
N LEU A 53 -24.63 -8.53 3.88
CA LEU A 53 -23.96 -9.82 3.87
C LEU A 53 -23.64 -10.29 5.30
N PRO A 54 -23.94 -11.56 5.62
CA PRO A 54 -23.58 -12.10 6.92
C PRO A 54 -22.07 -12.22 7.05
N ARG A 55 -21.57 -12.14 8.29
CA ARG A 55 -20.17 -12.44 8.59
C ARG A 55 -19.93 -13.93 8.59
N ARG A 56 -18.80 -14.35 8.00
CA ARG A 56 -18.35 -15.74 7.99
C ARG A 56 -18.03 -16.18 9.41
N ARG A 57 -18.55 -17.35 9.81
CA ARG A 57 -18.29 -17.91 11.15
C ARG A 57 -16.78 -18.07 11.37
N GLY A 58 -16.31 -17.61 12.53
CA GLY A 58 -14.90 -17.70 12.90
C GLY A 58 -13.99 -16.63 12.29
N TYR A 59 -14.53 -15.59 11.62
CA TYR A 59 -13.75 -14.41 11.26
C TYR A 59 -13.38 -13.61 12.53
N GLY A 60 -12.27 -14.00 13.17
CA GLY A 60 -11.87 -13.54 14.50
C GLY A 60 -11.07 -12.23 14.53
N TYR A 61 -11.01 -11.48 13.42
CA TYR A 61 -10.22 -10.26 13.34
C TYR A 61 -11.03 -9.01 13.72
N VAL A 62 -10.37 -8.04 14.34
CA VAL A 62 -10.91 -6.72 14.70
C VAL A 62 -10.21 -5.67 13.85
N GLU A 63 -10.88 -5.25 12.78
CA GLU A 63 -10.32 -4.38 11.74
C GLU A 63 -11.18 -3.13 11.53
N PRO A 64 -11.15 -2.15 12.46
CA PRO A 64 -11.83 -0.87 12.30
C PRO A 64 -11.11 0.05 11.31
N THR A 65 -11.85 0.75 10.46
CA THR A 65 -11.26 1.76 9.56
C THR A 65 -11.21 3.15 10.18
N SER A 66 -12.09 3.50 11.12
CA SER A 66 -12.04 4.82 11.74
C SER A 66 -10.80 4.97 12.62
N ILE A 67 -10.23 6.17 12.65
CA ILE A 67 -9.05 6.46 13.49
C ILE A 67 -9.32 6.15 14.96
N GLU A 68 -10.51 6.47 15.48
CA GLU A 68 -10.88 6.19 16.86
C GLU A 68 -10.88 4.68 17.14
N GLY A 69 -11.46 3.90 16.23
CA GLY A 69 -11.49 2.44 16.36
C GLY A 69 -10.10 1.82 16.24
N ILE A 70 -9.25 2.36 15.35
CA ILE A 70 -7.85 1.94 15.23
C ILE A 70 -7.12 2.20 16.54
N LEU A 71 -7.24 3.40 17.11
CA LEU A 71 -6.58 3.77 18.36
C LEU A 71 -7.03 2.86 19.53
N GLU A 72 -8.30 2.52 19.60
CA GLU A 72 -8.83 1.59 20.63
C GLU A 72 -8.30 0.16 20.46
N ALA A 73 -8.17 -0.31 19.21
CA ALA A 73 -7.75 -1.67 18.88
C ALA A 73 -6.22 -1.88 18.87
N ARG A 74 -5.42 -0.82 19.07
CA ARG A 74 -3.95 -0.92 19.16
C ARG A 74 -3.50 -1.77 20.36
N PRO A 75 -2.36 -2.48 20.24
CA PRO A 75 -1.84 -3.25 21.36
C PRO A 75 -1.47 -2.36 22.54
N LYS A 76 -1.80 -2.80 23.75
CA LYS A 76 -1.44 -2.11 24.99
C LYS A 76 -0.04 -2.55 25.44
N GLY A 77 0.78 -1.61 25.94
CA GLY A 77 2.03 -1.91 26.65
C GLY A 77 3.32 -1.92 25.82
N TRP A 78 3.30 -1.52 24.54
CA TRP A 78 4.53 -1.18 23.83
C TRP A 78 4.87 0.31 24.05
N HIS A 79 6.05 0.58 24.57
CA HIS A 79 6.55 1.93 24.78
C HIS A 79 7.82 2.11 23.95
N TYR A 80 7.75 3.00 22.96
CA TYR A 80 8.91 3.42 22.19
C TYR A 80 9.61 4.58 22.89
N THR A 81 10.86 4.36 23.29
CA THR A 81 11.75 5.37 23.87
C THR A 81 12.86 5.67 22.88
N PRO A 82 12.74 6.75 22.08
CA PRO A 82 13.78 7.11 21.12
C PRO A 82 15.02 7.63 21.84
N GLU A 83 16.19 7.32 21.27
CA GLU A 83 17.42 8.02 21.63
C GLU A 83 17.47 9.42 21.00
N ALA A 84 18.27 10.31 21.61
CA ALA A 84 18.49 11.64 21.06
C ALA A 84 19.27 11.54 19.75
N ILE A 85 18.77 12.18 18.70
CA ILE A 85 19.40 12.22 17.38
C ILE A 85 19.72 13.65 16.98
N SER A 86 20.91 13.87 16.40
CA SER A 86 21.33 15.18 15.92
C SER A 86 20.65 15.56 14.59
N SER A 87 20.65 16.85 14.26
CA SER A 87 20.15 17.33 12.97
C SER A 87 20.98 16.81 11.77
N GLY A 88 22.28 16.54 11.98
CA GLY A 88 23.15 15.94 10.97
C GLY A 88 22.74 14.49 10.66
N GLU A 89 22.52 13.69 11.69
CA GLU A 89 22.06 12.30 11.54
C GLU A 89 20.65 12.21 10.94
N ILE A 90 19.74 13.12 11.32
CA ILE A 90 18.42 13.22 10.67
C ILE A 90 18.59 13.45 9.16
N ARG A 91 19.43 14.42 8.75
CA ARG A 91 19.66 14.71 7.33
C ARG A 91 20.22 13.51 6.59
N GLU A 92 21.21 12.83 7.18
CA GLU A 92 21.81 11.63 6.59
C GLU A 92 20.79 10.50 6.44
N LYS A 93 19.97 10.25 7.46
CA LYS A 93 18.95 9.20 7.42
C LYS A 93 17.80 9.52 6.47
N VAL A 94 17.40 10.78 6.33
CA VAL A 94 16.43 11.21 5.29
C VAL A 94 17.01 10.95 3.90
N LEU A 95 18.27 11.34 3.66
CA LEU A 95 18.93 11.08 2.38
C LEU A 95 19.06 9.57 2.12
N GLY A 96 19.44 8.79 3.13
CA GLY A 96 19.52 7.33 3.04
C GLY A 96 18.17 6.68 2.77
N GLY A 97 17.09 7.15 3.40
CA GLY A 97 15.73 6.71 3.13
C GLY A 97 15.30 7.02 1.70
N TRP A 98 15.49 8.26 1.24
CA TRP A 98 15.18 8.68 -0.13
C TRP A 98 15.95 7.86 -1.18
N VAL A 99 17.27 7.72 -1.02
CA VAL A 99 18.09 6.92 -1.94
C VAL A 99 17.70 5.44 -1.85
N GLY A 100 17.46 4.92 -0.65
CA GLY A 100 17.03 3.54 -0.43
C GLY A 100 15.72 3.21 -1.12
N ARG A 101 14.74 4.14 -1.09
CA ARG A 101 13.48 4.05 -1.84
C ARG A 101 13.73 3.92 -3.33
N VAL A 102 14.50 4.85 -3.91
CA VAL A 102 14.81 4.85 -5.35
C VAL A 102 15.55 3.57 -5.76
N VAL A 103 16.53 3.12 -4.98
CA VAL A 103 17.25 1.86 -5.22
C VAL A 103 16.29 0.67 -5.15
N GLY A 104 15.38 0.65 -4.18
CA GLY A 104 14.36 -0.38 -4.03
C GLY A 104 13.45 -0.51 -5.26
N CYS A 105 12.91 0.62 -5.73
CA CYS A 105 12.11 0.67 -6.96
C CYS A 105 12.90 0.13 -8.16
N MET A 106 14.13 0.61 -8.37
CA MET A 106 14.98 0.18 -9.49
C MET A 106 15.37 -1.31 -9.43
N LEU A 107 15.46 -1.91 -8.24
CA LEU A 107 15.68 -3.34 -8.07
C LEU A 107 14.41 -4.17 -8.29
N GLY A 108 13.24 -3.66 -7.90
CA GLY A 108 11.96 -4.36 -8.01
C GLY A 108 11.35 -4.32 -9.41
N LYS A 109 11.35 -3.14 -10.02
CA LYS A 109 10.66 -2.83 -11.29
C LYS A 109 11.00 -3.77 -12.46
N PRO A 110 12.27 -4.18 -12.71
CA PRO A 110 12.60 -5.08 -13.82
C PRO A 110 11.85 -6.43 -13.76
N VAL A 111 11.53 -6.89 -12.55
CA VAL A 111 10.95 -8.23 -12.30
C VAL A 111 9.56 -8.17 -11.71
N GLU A 112 8.90 -7.01 -11.77
CA GLU A 112 7.51 -6.87 -11.35
C GLU A 112 6.61 -7.87 -12.09
N GLY A 113 5.73 -8.54 -11.34
CA GLY A 113 4.88 -9.62 -11.84
C GLY A 113 5.58 -10.98 -12.05
N TRP A 114 6.89 -11.10 -11.78
CA TRP A 114 7.57 -12.39 -11.88
C TRP A 114 7.44 -13.21 -10.59
N SER A 115 7.36 -14.54 -10.73
CA SER A 115 7.46 -15.44 -9.58
C SER A 115 8.90 -15.50 -9.04
N ARG A 116 9.04 -15.75 -7.73
CA ARG A 116 10.34 -16.00 -7.10
C ARG A 116 11.14 -17.09 -7.81
N LYS A 117 10.47 -18.14 -8.30
CA LYS A 117 11.10 -19.21 -9.07
C LYS A 117 11.70 -18.68 -10.37
N LYS A 118 10.94 -17.91 -11.15
CA LYS A 118 11.42 -17.32 -12.40
C LYS A 118 12.64 -16.42 -12.15
N ILE A 119 12.58 -15.54 -11.15
CA ILE A 119 13.71 -14.66 -10.78
C ILE A 119 14.96 -15.49 -10.47
N LYS A 120 14.83 -16.51 -9.61
CA LYS A 120 15.95 -17.38 -9.22
C LYS A 120 16.53 -18.15 -10.42
N ASP A 121 15.67 -18.76 -11.23
CA ASP A 121 16.09 -19.57 -12.37
C ASP A 121 16.83 -18.71 -13.42
N ARG A 122 16.36 -17.48 -13.66
CA ARG A 122 17.03 -16.51 -14.56
C ARG A 122 18.42 -16.12 -14.04
N LEU A 123 18.51 -15.74 -12.77
CA LEU A 123 19.78 -15.32 -12.17
C LEU A 123 20.80 -16.48 -12.10
N LEU A 124 20.36 -17.70 -11.78
CA LEU A 124 21.24 -18.88 -11.81
C LEU A 124 21.77 -19.15 -13.22
N LYS A 125 20.93 -19.03 -14.25
CA LYS A 125 21.32 -19.25 -15.65
C LYS A 125 22.44 -18.31 -16.10
N VAL A 126 22.49 -17.09 -15.57
CA VAL A 126 23.51 -16.08 -15.92
C VAL A 126 24.63 -15.96 -14.89
N GLY A 127 24.63 -16.79 -13.84
CA GLY A 127 25.67 -16.78 -12.81
C GLY A 127 25.60 -15.59 -11.83
N GLU A 128 24.45 -14.95 -11.70
CA GLU A 128 24.22 -13.73 -10.88
C GLU A 128 23.30 -14.00 -9.68
N TYR A 129 23.24 -15.26 -9.21
CA TYR A 129 22.51 -15.63 -8.00
C TYR A 129 23.47 -15.93 -6.83
N PRO A 130 23.27 -15.35 -5.63
CA PRO A 130 22.29 -14.30 -5.32
C PRO A 130 22.65 -12.98 -6.01
N LEU A 131 21.63 -12.18 -6.35
CA LEU A 131 21.82 -10.87 -6.93
C LEU A 131 22.54 -9.96 -5.92
N ASN A 132 23.63 -9.31 -6.35
CA ASN A 132 24.47 -8.45 -5.51
C ASN A 132 24.56 -6.99 -6.01
N TYR A 133 23.87 -6.66 -7.11
CA TYR A 133 23.77 -5.32 -7.71
C TYR A 133 22.45 -5.21 -8.51
N TYR A 134 22.35 -4.33 -9.52
CA TYR A 134 21.17 -4.30 -10.41
C TYR A 134 21.10 -5.51 -11.35
N PHE A 135 19.89 -5.85 -11.79
CA PHE A 135 19.67 -6.94 -12.74
C PHE A 135 20.43 -6.68 -14.06
N PRO A 136 21.26 -7.62 -14.53
CA PRO A 136 21.93 -7.48 -15.82
C PRO A 136 20.96 -7.77 -16.97
N SER A 137 21.18 -7.12 -18.12
CA SER A 137 20.40 -7.35 -19.35
C SER A 137 20.35 -8.83 -19.77
N SER A 138 21.42 -9.58 -19.51
CA SER A 138 21.52 -11.01 -19.80
C SER A 138 20.47 -11.89 -19.07
N ALA A 139 19.87 -11.40 -17.99
CA ALA A 139 18.83 -12.10 -17.25
C ALA A 139 17.45 -12.11 -17.97
N PHE A 140 17.31 -11.35 -19.06
CA PHE A 140 16.05 -11.13 -19.79
C PHE A 140 16.15 -11.61 -21.24
N THR A 141 15.00 -11.90 -21.86
CA THR A 141 14.92 -12.03 -23.33
C THR A 141 14.86 -10.65 -24.00
N GLU A 142 15.17 -10.56 -25.29
CA GLU A 142 15.01 -9.29 -26.03
C GLU A 142 13.58 -8.73 -25.99
N GLU A 143 12.57 -9.62 -26.00
CA GLU A 143 11.17 -9.23 -25.82
C GLU A 143 10.91 -8.63 -24.42
N GLU A 144 11.47 -9.24 -23.37
CA GLU A 144 11.35 -8.71 -22.00
C GLU A 144 12.09 -7.37 -21.86
N LEU A 145 13.22 -7.19 -22.55
CA LEU A 145 14.00 -5.95 -22.55
C LEU A 145 13.32 -4.79 -23.29
N ALA A 146 12.43 -5.06 -24.24
CA ALA A 146 11.78 -4.01 -25.05
C ALA A 146 11.08 -2.94 -24.19
N SER A 147 10.53 -3.31 -23.03
CA SER A 147 9.91 -2.39 -22.07
C SER A 147 10.70 -2.17 -20.78
N ARG A 148 11.93 -2.68 -20.69
CA ARG A 148 12.73 -2.70 -19.45
C ARG A 148 14.18 -2.28 -19.65
N ARG A 149 14.54 -1.85 -20.87
CA ARG A 149 15.94 -1.58 -21.24
C ARG A 149 16.57 -0.56 -20.31
N GLU A 150 15.87 0.48 -19.90
CA GLU A 150 16.38 1.48 -18.95
C GLU A 150 16.56 0.98 -17.51
N LEU A 151 16.05 -0.21 -17.18
CA LEU A 151 16.01 -0.77 -15.83
C LEU A 151 17.11 -1.80 -15.55
N VAL A 152 17.96 -2.09 -16.54
CA VAL A 152 19.02 -3.09 -16.41
C VAL A 152 20.38 -2.41 -16.21
N ARG A 153 21.25 -3.09 -15.45
CA ARG A 153 22.54 -2.61 -14.94
C ARG A 153 23.35 -1.80 -15.97
N GLU A 154 23.43 -2.28 -17.20
CA GLU A 154 24.26 -1.71 -18.27
C GLU A 154 23.71 -0.38 -18.81
N GLU A 155 22.40 -0.18 -18.69
CA GLU A 155 21.66 0.92 -19.34
C GLU A 155 21.13 1.95 -18.34
N ILE A 156 21.10 1.65 -17.03
CA ILE A 156 20.73 2.61 -15.99
C ILE A 156 21.66 3.84 -16.08
N ARG A 157 21.07 5.02 -16.22
CA ARG A 157 21.75 6.34 -16.16
C ARG A 157 21.14 7.24 -15.09
N GLU A 158 19.84 7.10 -14.89
CA GLU A 158 19.05 7.76 -13.87
C GLU A 158 17.96 6.79 -13.40
N ALA A 159 17.24 7.15 -12.34
CA ALA A 159 16.09 6.37 -11.90
C ALA A 159 14.93 6.52 -12.90
N ALA A 160 14.38 5.40 -13.34
CA ALA A 160 13.15 5.41 -14.11
C ALA A 160 11.98 5.87 -13.22
N ARG A 161 10.98 6.53 -13.83
CA ARG A 161 9.78 6.97 -13.14
C ARG A 161 9.03 5.78 -12.52
N ASP A 162 8.58 5.94 -11.29
CA ASP A 162 7.92 4.90 -10.49
C ASP A 162 6.85 5.57 -9.62
N ASP A 163 5.64 5.00 -9.54
CA ASP A 163 4.55 5.62 -8.79
C ASP A 163 4.81 5.66 -7.28
N ASP A 164 5.56 4.69 -6.75
CA ASP A 164 6.12 4.70 -5.40
C ASP A 164 6.90 6.00 -5.09
N VAL A 165 7.66 6.50 -6.07
CA VAL A 165 8.45 7.75 -5.95
C VAL A 165 7.55 8.96 -6.15
N ASP A 166 6.63 8.91 -7.11
CA ASP A 166 5.69 10.00 -7.39
C ASP A 166 4.83 10.32 -6.16
N TYR A 167 4.31 9.32 -5.45
CA TYR A 167 3.54 9.55 -4.23
C TYR A 167 4.37 10.17 -3.11
N THR A 168 5.65 9.79 -3.01
CA THR A 168 6.55 10.39 -2.01
C THR A 168 6.73 11.89 -2.26
N ILE A 169 6.88 12.29 -3.52
CA ILE A 169 6.98 13.71 -3.92
C ILE A 169 5.62 14.42 -3.79
N LEU A 170 4.52 13.78 -4.17
CA LEU A 170 3.18 14.34 -4.01
C LEU A 170 2.87 14.67 -2.55
N ASN A 171 3.18 13.73 -1.65
CA ASN A 171 3.00 13.93 -0.23
C ASN A 171 3.88 15.10 0.28
N LEU A 172 5.08 15.29 -0.31
CA LEU A 172 5.97 16.39 0.09
C LEU A 172 5.32 17.72 -0.25
N LEU A 173 4.73 17.83 -1.43
CA LEU A 173 4.00 19.02 -1.86
C LEU A 173 2.79 19.29 -0.96
N VAL A 174 2.04 18.26 -0.56
CA VAL A 174 0.95 18.40 0.42
C VAL A 174 1.47 18.94 1.75
N TYR A 175 2.57 18.39 2.25
CA TYR A 175 3.15 18.82 3.52
C TYR A 175 3.72 20.24 3.46
N GLU A 176 4.34 20.65 2.36
CA GLU A 176 4.85 22.01 2.17
C GLU A 176 3.72 23.03 2.04
N GLU A 177 2.59 22.68 1.40
CA GLU A 177 1.45 23.56 1.22
C GLU A 177 0.60 23.70 2.49
N HIS A 178 0.32 22.59 3.19
CA HIS A 178 -0.65 22.54 4.29
C HIS A 178 -0.03 22.31 5.67
N GLY A 179 1.27 21.97 5.74
CA GLY A 179 1.96 21.68 6.99
C GLY A 179 1.48 20.38 7.67
N PRO A 180 1.78 20.20 8.97
CA PRO A 180 1.48 18.97 9.71
C PRO A 180 -0.02 18.74 9.98
N ASP A 181 -0.85 19.75 9.75
CA ASP A 181 -2.28 19.73 10.03
C ASP A 181 -3.14 19.50 8.78
N PHE A 182 -2.52 19.08 7.67
CA PHE A 182 -3.23 18.68 6.45
C PHE A 182 -4.33 17.65 6.75
N THR A 183 -5.35 17.69 5.90
CA THR A 183 -6.52 16.82 5.97
C THR A 183 -6.54 15.85 4.79
N ALA A 184 -7.38 14.81 4.89
CA ALA A 184 -7.64 13.91 3.77
C ALA A 184 -8.17 14.64 2.51
N PHE A 185 -8.84 15.79 2.69
CA PHE A 185 -9.31 16.61 1.57
C PHE A 185 -8.16 17.31 0.84
N ASP A 186 -7.15 17.76 1.57
CA ASP A 186 -5.97 18.41 0.97
C ASP A 186 -5.18 17.41 0.11
N VAL A 187 -5.07 16.16 0.58
CA VAL A 187 -4.46 15.08 -0.21
C VAL A 187 -5.28 14.79 -1.47
N ALA A 188 -6.60 14.64 -1.33
CA ALA A 188 -7.49 14.37 -2.46
C ALA A 188 -7.48 15.50 -3.50
N ASP A 189 -7.40 16.76 -3.05
CA ASP A 189 -7.26 17.93 -3.93
C ASP A 189 -5.91 17.95 -4.65
N ALA A 190 -4.81 17.66 -3.93
CA ALA A 190 -3.48 17.57 -4.53
C ALA A 190 -3.42 16.47 -5.60
N TRP A 191 -4.09 15.33 -5.39
CA TRP A 191 -4.22 14.30 -6.43
C TRP A 191 -4.86 14.86 -7.70
N LEU A 192 -6.01 15.53 -7.57
CA LEU A 192 -6.74 16.11 -8.71
C LEU A 192 -5.93 17.16 -9.48
N ARG A 193 -5.10 17.93 -8.76
CA ARG A 193 -4.27 19.00 -9.34
C ARG A 193 -2.98 18.51 -9.97
N LEU A 194 -2.31 17.54 -9.34
CA LEU A 194 -0.89 17.27 -9.57
C LEU A 194 -0.61 15.87 -10.13
N LEU A 195 -1.52 14.91 -9.99
CA LEU A 195 -1.27 13.52 -10.31
C LEU A 195 -2.08 13.07 -11.55
N PRO A 196 -1.45 12.72 -12.68
CA PRO A 196 -2.21 12.32 -13.87
C PRO A 196 -3.00 11.01 -13.68
N TYR A 197 -4.26 10.97 -14.11
CA TYR A 197 -5.15 9.79 -13.95
C TYR A 197 -4.58 8.47 -14.53
N MET A 198 -3.85 8.54 -15.65
CA MET A 198 -3.26 7.35 -16.28
C MET A 198 -1.99 6.85 -15.54
N GLN A 199 -1.57 7.53 -14.49
CA GLN A 199 -0.34 7.26 -13.73
C GLN A 199 -0.60 6.70 -12.31
N VAL A 200 -1.88 6.50 -11.96
CA VAL A 200 -2.32 5.82 -10.72
C VAL A 200 -2.88 4.44 -11.04
N TYR A 201 -2.82 3.46 -10.13
CA TYR A 201 -3.22 2.08 -10.42
C TYR A 201 -4.30 1.61 -9.45
N THR A 202 -4.98 0.51 -9.78
CA THR A 202 -5.87 -0.24 -8.85
C THR A 202 -6.77 0.62 -7.94
N ALA A 203 -6.53 0.62 -6.62
CA ALA A 203 -7.31 1.34 -5.62
C ALA A 203 -7.28 2.86 -5.84
N GLU A 204 -6.12 3.39 -6.19
CA GLU A 204 -5.89 4.80 -6.44
C GLU A 204 -6.57 5.24 -7.73
N ARG A 205 -6.56 4.40 -8.78
CA ARG A 205 -7.32 4.68 -10.00
C ARG A 205 -8.83 4.67 -9.76
N ALA A 206 -9.33 3.72 -8.98
CA ALA A 206 -10.73 3.70 -8.57
C ALA A 206 -11.09 4.95 -7.75
N THR A 207 -10.22 5.34 -6.82
CA THR A 207 -10.35 6.55 -5.99
C THR A 207 -10.38 7.81 -6.83
N TYR A 208 -9.48 7.95 -7.80
CA TYR A 208 -9.40 9.11 -8.67
C TYR A 208 -10.69 9.27 -9.49
N ARG A 209 -11.20 8.17 -10.07
CA ARG A 209 -12.52 8.16 -10.71
C ARG A 209 -13.61 8.64 -9.75
N ASN A 210 -13.61 8.15 -8.51
CA ASN A 210 -14.61 8.50 -7.51
C ASN A 210 -14.57 9.98 -7.11
N LEU A 211 -13.37 10.57 -7.02
CA LEU A 211 -13.18 12.01 -6.81
C LEU A 211 -13.78 12.82 -7.96
N ILE A 212 -13.56 12.41 -9.21
CA ILE A 212 -14.16 13.05 -10.40
C ILE A 212 -15.70 12.92 -10.40
N LEU A 213 -16.25 11.83 -9.87
CA LEU A 213 -17.70 11.66 -9.67
C LEU A 213 -18.27 12.52 -8.52
N GLY A 214 -17.43 13.27 -7.79
CA GLY A 214 -17.83 14.13 -6.69
C GLY A 214 -17.98 13.44 -5.33
N LEU A 215 -17.53 12.18 -5.21
CA LEU A 215 -17.44 11.51 -3.93
C LEU A 215 -16.32 12.13 -3.08
N LYS A 216 -16.48 12.04 -1.77
CA LYS A 216 -15.53 12.58 -0.79
C LYS A 216 -14.96 11.46 0.07
N PRO A 217 -13.71 11.55 0.55
CA PRO A 217 -13.20 10.65 1.58
C PRO A 217 -14.16 10.58 2.78
N PRO A 218 -14.39 9.39 3.38
CA PRO A 218 -13.81 8.10 3.02
C PRO A 218 -14.60 7.31 1.95
N ALA A 219 -15.71 7.84 1.42
CA ALA A 219 -16.55 7.12 0.44
C ALA A 219 -15.80 6.79 -0.87
N THR A 220 -14.82 7.63 -1.22
CA THR A 220 -13.91 7.43 -2.35
C THR A 220 -13.11 6.13 -2.27
N ALA A 221 -12.79 5.66 -1.06
CA ALA A 221 -12.05 4.41 -0.85
C ALA A 221 -12.89 3.15 -1.06
N VAL A 222 -14.23 3.25 -0.99
CA VAL A 222 -15.12 2.06 -0.97
C VAL A 222 -15.93 1.92 -2.25
N PHE A 223 -16.36 3.04 -2.84
CA PHE A 223 -17.24 2.99 -4.00
C PHE A 223 -16.55 2.39 -5.23
N LEU A 224 -17.01 1.22 -5.68
CA LEU A 224 -16.49 0.50 -6.86
C LEU A 224 -14.97 0.34 -6.78
N ASN A 225 -14.45 0.06 -5.59
CA ASN A 225 -13.03 -0.10 -5.31
C ASN A 225 -12.77 -1.44 -4.60
N PRO A 226 -12.61 -2.53 -5.36
CA PRO A 226 -12.30 -3.85 -4.80
C PRO A 226 -10.85 -3.97 -4.32
N TYR A 227 -10.00 -2.99 -4.59
CA TYR A 227 -8.57 -3.02 -4.28
C TYR A 227 -8.25 -2.31 -2.95
N ARG A 228 -9.27 -1.87 -2.21
CA ARG A 228 -9.20 -0.99 -1.03
C ARG A 228 -8.34 -1.50 0.15
N GLU A 229 -7.91 -2.75 0.16
CA GLU A 229 -6.95 -3.29 1.16
C GLU A 229 -5.59 -3.68 0.57
N TRP A 230 -5.33 -3.37 -0.71
CA TRP A 230 -4.07 -3.69 -1.37
C TRP A 230 -2.94 -2.77 -0.91
N ILE A 231 -1.72 -3.05 -1.39
CA ILE A 231 -0.47 -2.43 -0.94
C ILE A 231 -0.35 -0.93 -1.29
N GLY A 232 -1.24 -0.39 -2.13
CA GLY A 232 -1.12 0.93 -2.72
C GLY A 232 -0.96 2.08 -1.71
N ALA A 233 -1.69 2.05 -0.59
CA ALA A 233 -1.45 3.02 0.49
C ALA A 233 -0.06 2.85 1.13
N GLN A 234 0.36 1.61 1.40
CA GLN A 234 1.63 1.30 2.06
C GLN A 234 2.85 1.88 1.35
N ILE A 235 2.88 1.88 0.01
CA ILE A 235 4.00 2.43 -0.77
C ILE A 235 4.11 3.96 -0.66
N ARG A 236 3.13 4.68 -0.11
CA ARG A 236 3.13 6.16 0.01
C ARG A 236 3.65 6.67 1.36
N ALA A 237 3.91 5.76 2.29
CA ALA A 237 4.19 6.04 3.69
C ALA A 237 5.47 6.85 3.98
N ASP A 238 6.42 6.87 3.04
CA ASP A 238 7.80 7.29 3.27
C ASP A 238 7.95 8.67 3.87
N LEU A 239 7.32 9.66 3.23
CA LEU A 239 7.40 11.03 3.68
C LEU A 239 6.89 11.20 5.11
N TRP A 240 5.77 10.55 5.45
CA TRP A 240 5.16 10.69 6.76
C TRP A 240 6.09 10.21 7.87
N GLY A 241 6.96 9.25 7.57
CA GLY A 241 8.08 8.87 8.42
C GLY A 241 9.22 9.91 8.42
N TYR A 242 9.65 10.39 7.25
CA TYR A 242 10.76 11.34 7.10
C TYR A 242 10.53 12.66 7.85
N VAL A 243 9.30 13.19 7.85
CA VAL A 243 8.96 14.45 8.54
C VAL A 243 8.65 14.27 10.03
N ASN A 244 8.68 13.04 10.55
CA ASN A 244 8.42 12.70 11.95
C ASN A 244 9.53 11.81 12.55
N PRO A 245 10.81 12.21 12.50
CA PRO A 245 11.89 11.41 13.06
C PRO A 245 11.64 11.14 14.54
N CYS A 246 11.73 9.87 14.94
CA CYS A 246 11.49 9.41 16.31
C CYS A 246 10.05 9.64 16.83
N LYS A 247 9.07 9.92 15.96
CA LYS A 247 7.67 10.19 16.34
C LYS A 247 6.70 9.26 15.60
N PRO A 248 6.75 7.93 15.86
CA PRO A 248 5.99 6.93 15.11
C PRO A 248 4.47 7.14 15.14
N GLU A 249 3.92 7.60 16.26
CA GLU A 249 2.48 7.87 16.37
C GLU A 249 2.03 9.06 15.50
N ARG A 250 2.85 10.11 15.42
CA ARG A 250 2.57 11.24 14.53
C ARG A 250 2.69 10.83 13.07
N ALA A 251 3.70 10.03 12.72
CA ALA A 251 3.86 9.48 11.38
C ALA A 251 2.66 8.63 10.96
N ALA A 252 2.22 7.72 11.83
CA ALA A 252 1.03 6.88 11.59
C ALA A 252 -0.26 7.72 11.46
N THR A 253 -0.39 8.79 12.25
CA THR A 253 -1.56 9.70 12.17
C THR A 253 -1.62 10.45 10.84
N MET A 254 -0.48 10.91 10.32
CA MET A 254 -0.41 11.55 9.00
C MET A 254 -0.71 10.52 7.88
N ALA A 255 -0.08 9.35 7.95
CA ALA A 255 -0.32 8.24 7.05
C ALA A 255 -1.80 7.80 7.03
N TYR A 256 -2.51 7.83 8.16
CA TYR A 256 -3.94 7.56 8.18
C TYR A 256 -4.74 8.56 7.33
N ARG A 257 -4.45 9.86 7.47
CA ARG A 257 -5.15 10.93 6.74
C ARG A 257 -4.92 10.81 5.23
N ASP A 258 -3.72 10.37 4.85
CA ASP A 258 -3.37 10.06 3.47
C ASP A 258 -4.06 8.77 2.98
N ALA A 259 -3.94 7.66 3.70
CA ALA A 259 -4.48 6.36 3.31
C ALA A 259 -6.00 6.34 3.17
N CYS A 260 -6.73 7.05 4.03
CA CYS A 260 -8.19 6.95 4.09
C CYS A 260 -8.92 7.56 2.89
N ILE A 261 -8.20 8.24 1.97
CA ILE A 261 -8.81 8.71 0.71
C ILE A 261 -9.08 7.54 -0.24
N SER A 262 -8.25 6.49 -0.20
CA SER A 262 -8.23 5.43 -1.22
C SER A 262 -8.35 4.02 -0.65
N HIS A 263 -8.01 3.82 0.62
CA HIS A 263 -7.95 2.51 1.25
C HIS A 263 -8.78 2.43 2.54
N VAL A 264 -9.05 1.20 2.98
CA VAL A 264 -9.66 0.87 4.26
C VAL A 264 -8.85 -0.22 4.96
N LYS A 265 -9.11 -0.45 6.26
CA LYS A 265 -8.56 -1.58 7.04
C LYS A 265 -7.08 -1.86 6.75
N ASN A 266 -6.74 -3.06 6.27
CA ASN A 266 -5.35 -3.49 6.05
C ASN A 266 -4.58 -2.61 5.07
N GLY A 267 -5.24 -1.96 4.11
CA GLY A 267 -4.60 -0.96 3.24
C GLY A 267 -4.16 0.27 4.04
N VAL A 268 -5.05 0.79 4.91
CA VAL A 268 -4.73 1.89 5.85
C VAL A 268 -3.66 1.47 6.85
N TYR A 269 -3.77 0.26 7.40
CA TYR A 269 -2.81 -0.25 8.38
C TYR A 269 -1.42 -0.39 7.77
N GLY A 270 -1.31 -0.76 6.49
CA GLY A 270 -0.04 -0.85 5.79
C GLY A 270 0.71 0.47 5.78
N GLU A 271 0.04 1.56 5.41
CA GLU A 271 0.66 2.89 5.38
C GLU A 271 1.04 3.38 6.79
N MET A 272 0.12 3.23 7.75
CA MET A 272 0.38 3.57 9.15
C MET A 272 1.58 2.81 9.73
N PHE A 273 1.65 1.50 9.45
CA PHE A 273 2.73 0.62 9.90
C PHE A 273 4.08 1.03 9.32
N VAL A 274 4.16 1.26 8.00
CA VAL A 274 5.43 1.61 7.35
C VAL A 274 5.89 3.00 7.76
N ALA A 275 4.99 4.00 7.83
CA ALA A 275 5.33 5.35 8.26
C ALA A 275 5.89 5.35 9.69
N ALA A 276 5.28 4.59 10.59
CA ALA A 276 5.76 4.41 11.95
C ALA A 276 7.11 3.69 12.03
N CYS A 277 7.32 2.65 11.20
CA CYS A 277 8.63 1.99 11.08
C CYS A 277 9.71 2.98 10.64
N ILE A 278 9.46 3.77 9.60
CA ILE A 278 10.41 4.74 9.08
C ILE A 278 10.75 5.79 10.14
N ALA A 279 9.74 6.33 10.82
CA ALA A 279 9.95 7.27 11.92
C ALA A 279 10.78 6.67 13.07
N ALA A 280 10.55 5.39 13.43
CA ALA A 280 11.28 4.70 14.49
C ALA A 280 12.74 4.38 14.10
N ALA A 281 13.01 4.11 12.82
CA ALA A 281 14.34 3.77 12.30
C ALA A 281 15.36 4.92 12.43
N PHE A 282 14.91 6.14 12.73
CA PHE A 282 15.82 7.26 12.98
C PHE A 282 16.74 6.99 14.18
N SER A 283 16.23 6.46 15.29
CA SER A 283 17.03 6.24 16.51
C SER A 283 17.02 4.79 17.02
N ALA A 284 16.43 3.86 16.26
CA ALA A 284 16.42 2.46 16.67
C ALA A 284 17.74 1.74 16.32
N ASP A 285 18.24 0.96 17.28
CA ASP A 285 19.44 0.12 17.11
C ASP A 285 19.15 -1.26 16.50
N ASP A 286 17.88 -1.68 16.51
CA ASP A 286 17.49 -2.99 16.01
C ASP A 286 16.19 -2.98 15.18
N LEU A 287 16.23 -3.76 14.10
CA LEU A 287 15.13 -3.86 13.12
C LEU A 287 13.85 -4.45 13.73
N VAL A 288 13.96 -5.33 14.73
CA VAL A 288 12.77 -5.96 15.32
C VAL A 288 12.00 -4.96 16.17
N SER A 289 12.68 -4.07 16.90
CA SER A 289 12.07 -2.97 17.64
C SER A 289 11.46 -1.94 16.71
N VAL A 290 12.05 -1.67 15.54
CA VAL A 290 11.41 -0.84 14.49
C VAL A 290 10.08 -1.45 14.07
N VAL A 291 10.08 -2.73 13.69
CA VAL A 291 8.86 -3.43 13.24
C VAL A 291 7.82 -3.53 14.37
N ARG A 292 8.24 -3.81 15.61
CA ARG A 292 7.34 -3.81 16.78
C ARG A 292 6.76 -2.44 17.06
N THR A 293 7.53 -1.38 16.85
CA THR A 293 7.05 0.00 16.96
C THR A 293 6.02 0.30 15.89
N GLY A 294 6.23 -0.11 14.64
CA GLY A 294 5.20 -0.02 13.60
C GLY A 294 3.93 -0.80 13.96
N LEU A 295 4.06 -2.06 14.40
CA LEU A 295 2.95 -2.90 14.85
C LEU A 295 2.14 -2.26 15.99
N SER A 296 2.80 -1.47 16.84
CA SER A 296 2.13 -0.78 17.94
C SER A 296 1.23 0.38 17.50
N GLN A 297 1.24 0.77 16.22
CA GLN A 297 0.44 1.86 15.66
C GLN A 297 -0.82 1.38 14.91
N ILE A 298 -1.04 0.07 14.81
CA ILE A 298 -2.17 -0.54 14.08
C ILE A 298 -2.96 -1.52 14.98
N PRO A 299 -4.16 -1.99 14.58
CA PRO A 299 -4.95 -2.93 15.37
C PRO A 299 -4.21 -4.24 15.63
N ALA A 300 -4.17 -4.67 16.90
CA ALA A 300 -3.41 -5.83 17.35
C ALA A 300 -3.93 -7.15 16.77
N ASP A 301 -5.24 -7.25 16.55
CA ASP A 301 -5.94 -8.44 16.06
C ASP A 301 -6.43 -8.25 14.63
N SER A 302 -5.55 -7.74 13.76
CA SER A 302 -5.77 -7.61 12.31
C SER A 302 -5.00 -8.67 11.52
N ARG A 303 -5.48 -8.98 10.30
CA ARG A 303 -4.76 -9.85 9.35
C ARG A 303 -3.37 -9.30 9.04
N TYR A 304 -3.25 -7.98 8.88
CA TYR A 304 -1.97 -7.33 8.64
C TYR A 304 -0.98 -7.55 9.81
N ALA A 305 -1.41 -7.32 11.05
CA ALA A 305 -0.56 -7.53 12.23
C ALA A 305 -0.18 -9.01 12.42
N GLU A 306 -1.07 -9.95 12.11
CA GLU A 306 -0.74 -11.38 12.09
C GLU A 306 0.36 -11.70 11.07
N ALA A 307 0.22 -11.24 9.83
CA ALA A 307 1.19 -11.48 8.77
C ALA A 307 2.58 -10.92 9.12
N VAL A 308 2.66 -9.69 9.64
CA VAL A 308 3.94 -9.10 10.06
C VAL A 308 4.54 -9.87 11.25
N ARG A 309 3.74 -10.28 12.24
CA ARG A 309 4.23 -11.12 13.35
C ARG A 309 4.75 -12.48 12.85
N HIS A 310 4.14 -13.05 11.83
CA HIS A 310 4.63 -14.28 11.20
C HIS A 310 6.02 -14.07 10.57
N VAL A 311 6.25 -12.96 9.87
CA VAL A 311 7.57 -12.61 9.31
C VAL A 311 8.63 -12.45 10.42
N ILE A 312 8.29 -11.85 11.56
CA ILE A 312 9.21 -11.76 12.71
C ILE A 312 9.58 -13.16 13.22
N LYS A 313 8.61 -14.08 13.36
CA LYS A 313 8.87 -15.46 13.78
C LYS A 313 9.78 -16.19 12.78
N MET A 314 9.55 -16.01 11.47
CA MET A 314 10.42 -16.55 10.43
C MET A 314 11.86 -16.03 10.55
N TYR A 315 12.03 -14.71 10.72
CA TYR A 315 13.34 -14.07 10.87
C TYR A 315 14.11 -14.62 12.08
N ARG A 316 13.40 -14.82 13.19
CA ARG A 316 13.98 -15.39 14.42
C ARG A 316 14.15 -16.90 14.41
N ARG A 317 13.70 -17.58 13.35
CA ARG A 317 13.68 -19.06 13.23
C ARG A 317 12.89 -19.72 14.35
N GLU A 318 11.78 -19.09 14.76
CA GLU A 318 10.85 -19.58 15.80
C GLU A 318 9.68 -20.38 15.18
N LEU A 319 9.90 -21.02 14.02
CA LEU A 319 8.90 -21.79 13.26
C LEU A 319 9.33 -23.25 13.08
#